data_AF-A0A8S1NMR9-F1
#
_entry.id   AF-A0A8S1NMR9-F1
#
_cell.length_a   1.000
_cell.length_b   1.000
_cell.length_c   1.000
_cell.angle_alpha   90.00
_cell.angle_beta   90.00
_cell.angle_gamma   90.00
#
_symmetry.space_group_name_H-M   'P 1'
#
loop_
_entity.id
_entity.type
_entity.pdbx_description
1 polymer ?
#
loop_
_entity_poly.entity_id
_entity_poly.type
_entity_poly.pdbx_seq_one_letter_code
_entity_poly.pdbx_strand_id
1 'polypeptide(L)'
;MNFIKNNIKPFLLTSGIFGISGYGYLYYTAYQNKKELQIKKENEVEFKDNTRPQNQYFGLSYGFRADQIVLDRLDSGDLVFMKFECMECISVSDIIKCEYSQFTKPYPHYDSLGIIFRDNRNVYVLYNRFGDIVIEDYAEFLQNPFWNEITIRKIITKHEIHKTLKPLFYNEDYKQLFANKPYIPIVLKSTGLIDQKYQDNLDQVYIEDLDVDEFPYFINGTSLGPKINVRTKRNKDLDAK
;
A
#
# COMPACT_ATOMS: atom_id res chain seq x y z
N MET A 1 44.42 28.38 8.09
CA MET A 1 43.89 27.65 6.90
C MET A 1 44.23 26.14 6.86
N ASN A 2 44.82 25.54 7.91
CA ASN A 2 45.21 24.11 7.90
C ASN A 2 44.27 23.19 8.71
N PHE A 3 43.34 23.72 9.51
CA PHE A 3 42.43 22.92 10.33
C PHE A 3 41.22 22.38 9.54
N ILE A 4 40.79 23.10 8.49
CA ILE A 4 39.64 22.74 7.66
C ILE A 4 40.02 21.64 6.63
N LYS A 5 41.22 21.68 6.05
CA LYS A 5 41.67 20.68 5.06
C LYS A 5 41.91 19.28 5.65
N ASN A 6 42.29 19.18 6.93
CA ASN A 6 42.65 17.90 7.54
C ASN A 6 41.45 17.07 8.03
N ASN A 7 40.28 17.69 8.25
CA ASN A 7 39.08 16.99 8.71
C ASN A 7 38.13 16.57 7.57
N ILE A 8 38.26 17.14 6.38
CA ILE A 8 37.39 16.81 5.24
C ILE A 8 37.69 15.42 4.67
N LYS A 9 38.97 15.02 4.56
CA LYS A 9 39.35 13.69 4.05
C LYS A 9 38.84 12.54 4.94
N PRO A 10 39.06 12.53 6.27
CA PRO A 10 38.51 11.48 7.12
C PRO A 10 36.98 11.55 7.18
N PHE A 11 36.35 12.73 7.14
CA PHE A 11 34.89 12.84 7.08
C PHE A 11 34.29 12.30 5.77
N LEU A 12 34.92 12.57 4.62
CA LEU A 12 34.52 12.02 3.32
C LEU A 12 34.79 10.52 3.22
N LEU A 13 35.88 10.04 3.82
CA LEU A 13 36.18 8.61 3.90
C LEU A 13 35.23 7.89 4.84
N THR A 14 34.88 8.45 6.00
CA THR A 14 33.90 7.84 6.91
C THR A 14 32.51 7.89 6.31
N SER A 15 32.04 9.03 5.81
CA SER A 15 30.74 9.11 5.11
C SER A 15 30.69 8.23 3.86
N GLY A 16 31.80 8.10 3.13
CA GLY A 16 31.93 7.16 2.00
C GLY A 16 31.89 5.69 2.44
N ILE A 17 32.60 5.31 3.51
CA ILE A 17 32.62 3.94 4.03
C ILE A 17 31.27 3.58 4.67
N PHE A 18 30.66 4.48 5.43
CA PHE A 18 29.30 4.31 5.99
C PHE A 18 28.25 4.26 4.88
N GLY A 19 28.43 5.04 3.81
CA GLY A 19 27.58 4.98 2.62
C GLY A 19 27.71 3.66 1.87
N ILE A 20 28.94 3.16 1.68
CA ILE A 20 29.21 1.89 0.98
C ILE A 20 28.74 0.69 1.81
N SER A 21 29.00 0.67 3.13
CA SER A 21 28.56 -0.41 4.01
C SER A 21 27.04 -0.43 4.17
N GLY A 22 26.41 0.74 4.32
CA GLY A 22 24.95 0.88 4.35
C GLY A 22 24.32 0.42 3.05
N TYR A 23 24.80 0.90 1.90
CA TYR A 23 24.27 0.48 0.60
C TYR A 23 24.50 -1.02 0.34
N GLY A 24 25.67 -1.55 0.72
CA GLY A 24 25.97 -2.98 0.62
C GLY A 24 25.02 -3.84 1.44
N TYR A 25 24.68 -3.41 2.65
CA TYR A 25 23.67 -4.06 3.48
C TYR A 25 22.28 -4.03 2.81
N LEU A 26 21.84 -2.87 2.33
CA LEU A 26 20.55 -2.75 1.64
C LEU A 26 20.48 -3.61 0.37
N TYR A 27 21.57 -3.66 -0.41
CA TYR A 27 21.67 -4.49 -1.60
C TYR A 27 21.57 -5.98 -1.27
N TYR A 28 22.30 -6.43 -0.24
CA TYR A 28 22.23 -7.81 0.23
C TYR A 28 20.82 -8.17 0.68
N THR A 29 20.18 -7.31 1.47
CA THR A 29 18.81 -7.53 1.96
C THR A 29 17.81 -7.60 0.80
N ALA A 30 17.83 -6.63 -0.12
CA ALA A 30 16.96 -6.64 -1.31
C ALA A 30 17.16 -7.91 -2.15
N TYR A 31 18.42 -8.37 -2.31
CA TYR A 31 18.74 -9.60 -3.01
C TYR A 31 18.15 -10.85 -2.33
N GLN A 32 18.27 -10.97 -1.00
CA GLN A 32 17.68 -12.08 -0.26
C GLN A 32 16.16 -12.08 -0.36
N ASN A 33 15.51 -10.93 -0.15
CA ASN A 33 14.05 -10.79 -0.26
C ASN A 33 13.55 -11.22 -1.65
N LYS A 34 14.25 -10.79 -2.70
CA LYS A 34 13.92 -11.17 -4.09
C LYS A 34 14.07 -12.68 -4.30
N LYS A 35 15.14 -13.28 -3.78
CA LYS A 35 15.39 -14.73 -3.87
C LYS A 35 14.32 -15.52 -3.13
N GLU A 36 13.97 -15.12 -1.91
CA GLU A 36 12.91 -15.77 -1.13
C GLU A 36 11.54 -15.69 -1.83
N LEU A 37 11.21 -14.53 -2.41
CA LEU A 37 9.98 -14.37 -3.18
C LEU A 37 9.96 -15.29 -4.42
N GLN A 38 11.09 -15.41 -5.12
CA GLN A 38 11.20 -16.34 -6.27
C GLN A 38 11.00 -17.78 -5.86
N ILE A 39 11.67 -18.23 -4.78
CA ILE A 39 11.51 -19.59 -4.25
C ILE A 39 10.05 -19.86 -3.87
N LYS A 40 9.38 -18.90 -3.23
CA LYS A 40 7.95 -19.02 -2.86
C LYS A 40 7.04 -19.15 -4.10
N LYS A 41 7.34 -18.42 -5.18
CA LYS A 41 6.60 -18.52 -6.45
C LYS A 41 6.89 -19.81 -7.22
N GLU A 42 8.12 -20.29 -7.20
CA GLU A 42 8.51 -21.53 -7.90
C GLU A 42 7.96 -22.78 -7.20
N ASN A 43 7.87 -22.76 -5.87
CA ASN A 43 7.28 -23.84 -5.06
C ASN A 43 5.75 -23.69 -4.90
N GLU A 44 5.09 -22.99 -5.82
CA GLU A 44 3.65 -22.71 -5.83
C GLU A 44 2.77 -23.95 -5.61
N VAL A 45 3.22 -25.15 -5.96
CA VAL A 45 2.44 -26.40 -5.79
C VAL A 45 2.24 -26.79 -4.32
N GLU A 46 3.18 -26.45 -3.43
CA GLU A 46 3.03 -26.68 -1.97
C GLU A 46 2.09 -25.66 -1.32
N PHE A 47 1.90 -24.51 -1.96
CA PHE A 47 1.14 -23.37 -1.42
C PHE A 47 -0.19 -23.10 -2.14
N LYS A 48 -0.40 -23.72 -3.30
CA LYS A 48 -1.69 -23.79 -3.98
C LYS A 48 -2.51 -24.88 -3.30
N ASP A 49 -3.65 -24.49 -2.73
CA ASP A 49 -4.65 -25.46 -2.30
C ASP A 49 -5.24 -26.10 -3.58
N ASN A 50 -4.87 -27.36 -3.80
CA ASN A 50 -5.24 -28.15 -4.98
C ASN A 50 -6.73 -28.58 -4.97
N THR A 51 -7.53 -28.16 -3.99
CA THR A 51 -8.98 -28.45 -3.92
C THR A 51 -9.85 -27.50 -4.77
N ARG A 52 -9.26 -26.68 -5.64
CA ARG A 52 -9.93 -25.54 -6.29
C ARG A 52 -10.30 -25.77 -7.77
N PRO A 53 -11.43 -25.19 -8.24
CA PRO A 53 -11.80 -25.13 -9.65
C PRO A 53 -11.20 -23.94 -10.43
N GLN A 54 -10.61 -22.93 -9.76
CA GLN A 54 -9.97 -21.76 -10.39
C GLN A 54 -8.54 -21.56 -9.88
N ASN A 55 -7.65 -21.08 -10.76
CA ASN A 55 -6.20 -21.07 -10.58
C ASN A 55 -5.65 -19.77 -9.94
N GLN A 56 -6.43 -19.11 -9.06
CA GLN A 56 -6.05 -17.82 -8.45
C GLN A 56 -5.28 -18.04 -7.14
N TYR A 57 -4.17 -17.32 -6.98
CA TYR A 57 -3.25 -17.43 -5.85
C TYR A 57 -3.10 -16.07 -5.17
N PHE A 58 -3.40 -16.00 -3.86
CA PHE A 58 -3.36 -14.75 -3.05
C PHE A 58 -2.06 -14.59 -2.27
N GLY A 59 -1.05 -15.41 -2.57
CA GLY A 59 0.17 -15.48 -1.78
C GLY A 59 0.04 -16.39 -0.55
N LEU A 60 1.13 -16.44 0.20
CA LEU A 60 1.23 -17.10 1.49
C LEU A 60 0.74 -16.16 2.59
N SER A 61 -0.51 -16.34 3.00
CA SER A 61 -0.98 -16.14 4.38
C SER A 61 -2.51 -16.13 4.38
N TYR A 62 -3.11 -16.79 5.36
CA TYR A 62 -4.56 -16.98 5.51
C TYR A 62 -5.21 -17.71 4.33
N GLY A 63 -5.11 -19.04 4.36
CA GLY A 63 -5.62 -19.96 3.34
C GLY A 63 -6.79 -19.41 2.52
N PHE A 64 -6.59 -19.41 1.20
CA PHE A 64 -7.43 -18.87 0.12
C PHE A 64 -8.91 -18.65 0.38
N ARG A 65 -9.60 -19.49 1.13
CA ARG A 65 -11.02 -19.25 1.47
C ARG A 65 -11.22 -17.93 2.20
N ALA A 66 -10.33 -17.55 3.11
CA ALA A 66 -10.43 -16.27 3.81
C ALA A 66 -10.23 -15.09 2.84
N ASP A 67 -9.14 -15.13 2.07
CA ASP A 67 -8.84 -14.09 1.08
C ASP A 67 -9.92 -14.01 -0.02
N GLN A 68 -10.49 -15.15 -0.44
CA GLN A 68 -11.60 -15.21 -1.40
C GLN A 68 -12.88 -14.61 -0.82
N ILE A 69 -13.22 -14.89 0.44
CA ILE A 69 -14.39 -14.29 1.11
C ILE A 69 -14.23 -12.76 1.18
N VAL A 70 -13.02 -12.28 1.47
CA VAL A 70 -12.73 -10.84 1.43
C VAL A 70 -12.91 -10.34 0.00
N LEU A 71 -12.20 -10.91 -0.97
CA LEU A 71 -12.27 -10.56 -2.40
C LEU A 71 -13.72 -10.45 -2.90
N ASP A 72 -14.55 -11.46 -2.64
CA ASP A 72 -15.94 -11.54 -3.09
C ASP A 72 -16.77 -10.39 -2.50
N ARG A 73 -16.42 -9.92 -1.31
CA ARG A 73 -17.11 -8.82 -0.62
C ARG A 73 -16.58 -7.45 -1.00
N LEU A 74 -15.40 -7.29 -1.59
CA LEU A 74 -14.84 -5.96 -1.87
C LEU A 74 -15.62 -5.21 -2.95
N ASP A 75 -16.01 -3.96 -2.70
CA ASP A 75 -16.72 -3.14 -3.67
C ASP A 75 -15.89 -1.90 -4.08
N SER A 76 -16.14 -1.40 -5.28
CA SER A 76 -15.50 -0.17 -5.78
C SER A 76 -15.74 0.98 -4.80
N GLY A 77 -14.67 1.60 -4.34
CA GLY A 77 -14.72 2.67 -3.33
C GLY A 77 -14.24 2.26 -1.94
N ASP A 78 -14.19 0.96 -1.63
CA ASP A 78 -13.68 0.49 -0.33
C ASP A 78 -12.23 0.96 -0.11
N LEU A 79 -11.91 1.33 1.14
CA LEU A 79 -10.61 1.88 1.50
C LEU A 79 -9.67 0.78 1.98
N VAL A 80 -8.42 0.85 1.55
CA VAL A 80 -7.34 -0.05 1.95
C VAL A 80 -6.27 0.74 2.67
N PHE A 81 -6.09 0.49 3.96
CA PHE A 81 -5.04 1.08 4.77
C PHE A 81 -3.85 0.12 4.81
N MET A 82 -2.66 0.65 4.58
CA MET A 82 -1.46 -0.15 4.42
C MET A 82 -0.35 0.33 5.32
N LYS A 83 0.40 -0.62 5.85
CA LYS A 83 1.67 -0.41 6.54
C LYS A 83 2.73 -1.26 5.87
N PHE A 84 3.87 -0.67 5.59
CA PHE A 84 4.99 -1.31 4.92
C PHE A 84 6.03 -1.80 5.92
N GLU A 85 6.71 -2.89 5.57
CA GLU A 85 7.97 -3.33 6.18
C GLU A 85 9.08 -3.03 5.17
N CYS A 86 9.71 -1.85 5.30
CA CYS A 86 10.60 -1.32 4.26
C CYS A 86 11.78 -2.26 3.98
N MET A 87 12.31 -2.93 5.00
CA MET A 87 13.41 -3.88 4.88
C MET A 87 13.06 -5.16 4.11
N GLU A 88 11.78 -5.39 3.81
CA GLU A 88 11.31 -6.54 3.01
C GLU A 88 11.07 -6.20 1.54
N CYS A 89 11.34 -4.95 1.14
CA CYS A 89 11.31 -4.56 -0.26
C CYS A 89 12.38 -5.32 -1.07
N ILE A 90 12.07 -5.59 -2.34
CA ILE A 90 12.90 -6.41 -3.24
C ILE A 90 13.94 -5.60 -4.04
N SER A 91 13.93 -4.27 -3.89
CA SER A 91 14.86 -3.37 -4.56
C SER A 91 15.41 -2.35 -3.57
N VAL A 92 16.68 -1.98 -3.73
CA VAL A 92 17.33 -0.97 -2.87
C VAL A 92 16.63 0.37 -2.97
N SER A 93 16.20 0.74 -4.18
CA SER A 93 15.44 1.97 -4.41
C SER A 93 14.14 1.99 -3.58
N ASP A 94 13.41 0.89 -3.56
CA ASP A 94 12.14 0.81 -2.82
C ASP A 94 12.37 0.82 -1.32
N ILE A 95 13.41 0.14 -0.80
CA ILE A 95 13.79 0.23 0.61
C ILE A 95 14.03 1.70 0.99
N ILE A 96 14.85 2.41 0.21
CA ILE A 96 15.21 3.82 0.50
C ILE A 96 13.98 4.73 0.42
N LYS A 97 13.16 4.60 -0.65
CA LYS A 97 11.95 5.41 -0.79
C LYS A 97 10.94 5.14 0.32
N CYS A 98 10.79 3.88 0.72
CA CYS A 98 9.92 3.47 1.82
C CYS A 98 10.36 4.10 3.14
N GLU A 99 11.62 3.92 3.54
CA GLU A 99 12.21 4.48 4.76
C GLU A 99 12.07 6.01 4.80
N TYR A 100 12.36 6.68 3.68
CA TYR A 100 12.19 8.13 3.56
C TYR A 100 10.72 8.55 3.71
N SER A 101 9.79 7.81 3.11
CA SER A 101 8.36 8.08 3.21
C SER A 101 7.81 7.86 4.62
N GLN A 102 8.34 6.90 5.38
CA GLN A 102 7.94 6.67 6.77
C GLN A 102 8.54 7.73 7.70
N PHE A 103 9.80 8.12 7.47
CA PHE A 103 10.49 9.11 8.30
C PHE A 103 9.87 10.51 8.23
N THR A 104 9.36 10.90 7.06
CA THR A 104 8.85 12.25 6.81
C THR A 104 7.39 12.45 7.25
N LYS A 105 6.72 11.41 7.75
CA LYS A 105 5.29 11.48 8.06
C LYS A 105 4.99 11.97 9.46
N PRO A 106 3.91 12.76 9.62
CA PRO A 106 3.47 13.22 10.93
C PRO A 106 2.87 12.10 11.80
N TYR A 107 2.38 11.01 11.19
CA TYR A 107 1.67 9.93 11.89
C TYR A 107 2.18 8.54 11.47
N PRO A 108 2.35 7.59 12.42
CA PRO A 108 2.98 6.29 12.17
C PRO A 108 2.01 5.11 12.00
N HIS A 109 0.70 5.36 11.99
CA HIS A 109 -0.28 4.26 11.99
C HIS A 109 -0.37 3.62 10.61
N TYR A 110 -0.46 4.45 9.56
CA TYR A 110 -0.51 3.97 8.18
C TYR A 110 0.51 4.65 7.29
N ASP A 111 1.08 3.85 6.40
CA ASP A 111 2.05 4.32 5.43
C ASP A 111 1.41 4.61 4.07
N SER A 112 0.26 4.03 3.77
CA SER A 112 -0.43 4.35 2.53
C SER A 112 -1.92 4.11 2.65
N LEU A 113 -2.64 4.83 1.81
CA LEU A 113 -4.05 4.63 1.57
C LEU A 113 -4.19 4.12 0.14
N GLY A 114 -5.11 3.18 -0.04
CA GLY A 114 -5.52 2.65 -1.32
C GLY A 114 -7.04 2.65 -1.43
N ILE A 115 -7.51 2.44 -2.65
CA ILE A 115 -8.93 2.31 -2.96
C ILE A 115 -9.14 1.06 -3.80
N ILE A 116 -10.20 0.34 -3.48
CA ILE A 116 -10.66 -0.79 -4.27
C ILE A 116 -11.35 -0.30 -5.53
N PHE A 117 -11.00 -0.95 -6.64
CA PHE A 117 -11.68 -0.80 -7.90
C PHE A 117 -12.09 -2.18 -8.43
N ARG A 118 -13.39 -2.42 -8.58
CA ARG A 118 -13.94 -3.65 -9.16
C ARG A 118 -14.48 -3.36 -10.56
N ASP A 119 -14.12 -4.20 -11.51
CA ASP A 119 -14.80 -4.28 -12.80
C ASP A 119 -15.46 -5.64 -13.03
N ASN A 120 -16.02 -5.86 -14.21
CA ASN A 120 -16.76 -7.10 -14.52
C ASN A 120 -15.88 -8.36 -14.50
N ARG A 121 -14.55 -8.22 -14.40
CA ARG A 121 -13.60 -9.33 -14.50
C ARG A 121 -12.85 -9.53 -13.19
N ASN A 122 -12.29 -8.46 -12.63
CA ASN A 122 -11.37 -8.55 -11.50
C ASN A 122 -11.57 -7.41 -10.49
N VAL A 123 -10.92 -7.58 -9.33
CA VAL A 123 -10.80 -6.54 -8.29
C VAL A 123 -9.36 -6.08 -8.25
N TYR A 124 -9.17 -4.77 -8.23
CA TYR A 124 -7.88 -4.10 -8.25
C TYR A 124 -7.71 -3.22 -7.02
N VAL A 125 -6.48 -3.04 -6.60
CA VAL A 125 -6.08 -2.06 -5.59
C VAL A 125 -5.28 -0.97 -6.26
N LEU A 126 -5.78 0.26 -6.16
CA LEU A 126 -5.04 1.46 -6.55
C LEU A 126 -4.47 2.10 -5.28
N TYR A 127 -3.15 2.24 -5.21
CA TYR A 127 -2.50 2.79 -4.02
C TYR A 127 -1.21 3.53 -4.35
N ASN A 128 -0.73 4.33 -3.40
CA ASN A 128 0.58 4.95 -3.48
C ASN A 128 1.65 4.01 -2.89
N ARG A 129 2.56 3.53 -3.73
CA ARG A 129 3.74 2.76 -3.35
C ARG A 129 4.97 3.67 -3.39
N PHE A 130 5.37 4.17 -2.23
CA PHE A 130 6.60 4.95 -2.04
C PHE A 130 6.72 6.18 -2.95
N GLY A 131 5.60 6.85 -3.22
CA GLY A 131 5.51 8.01 -4.11
C GLY A 131 4.98 7.68 -5.51
N ASP A 132 5.00 6.42 -5.91
CA ASP A 132 4.51 5.97 -7.21
C ASP A 132 3.07 5.46 -7.12
N ILE A 133 2.21 5.83 -8.06
CA ILE A 133 0.83 5.33 -8.11
C ILE A 133 0.81 3.99 -8.84
N VAL A 134 0.28 2.98 -8.18
CA VAL A 134 0.28 1.60 -8.66
C VAL A 134 -1.15 1.07 -8.70
N ILE A 135 -1.46 0.33 -9.77
CA ILE A 135 -2.70 -0.44 -9.92
C ILE A 135 -2.29 -1.90 -10.04
N GLU A 136 -2.72 -2.73 -9.10
CA GLU A 136 -2.43 -4.17 -9.08
C GLU A 136 -3.73 -4.95 -8.91
N ASP A 137 -3.81 -6.16 -9.49
CA ASP A 137 -4.88 -7.11 -9.16
C ASP A 137 -4.85 -7.40 -7.65
N TYR A 138 -6.00 -7.56 -7.01
CA TYR A 138 -6.06 -7.79 -5.57
C TYR A 138 -5.24 -9.01 -5.12
N ALA A 139 -5.21 -10.07 -5.93
CA ALA A 139 -4.42 -11.25 -5.64
C ALA A 139 -2.92 -11.00 -5.75
N GLU A 140 -2.49 -10.25 -6.76
CA GLU A 140 -1.09 -9.84 -6.92
C GLU A 140 -0.66 -8.86 -5.83
N PHE A 141 -1.55 -7.93 -5.47
CA PHE A 141 -1.36 -6.99 -4.38
C PHE A 141 -1.03 -7.73 -3.08
N LEU A 142 -1.85 -8.72 -2.69
CA LEU A 142 -1.63 -9.49 -1.46
C LEU A 142 -0.34 -10.35 -1.46
N GLN A 143 0.21 -10.68 -2.63
CA GLN A 143 1.45 -11.44 -2.75
C GLN A 143 2.71 -10.62 -2.45
N ASN A 144 2.62 -9.29 -2.43
CA ASN A 144 3.80 -8.47 -2.19
C ASN A 144 4.39 -8.76 -0.79
N PRO A 145 5.72 -8.95 -0.67
CA PRO A 145 6.33 -9.41 0.57
C PRO A 145 6.41 -8.34 1.65
N PHE A 146 6.35 -7.06 1.28
CA PHE A 146 6.64 -5.91 2.14
C PHE A 146 5.44 -5.40 2.95
N TRP A 147 4.37 -6.19 3.08
CA TRP A 147 3.22 -5.83 3.89
C TRP A 147 3.47 -6.13 5.36
N ASN A 148 3.46 -5.09 6.18
CA ASN A 148 3.41 -5.22 7.63
C ASN A 148 1.96 -5.36 8.11
N GLU A 149 1.06 -4.52 7.57
CA GLU A 149 -0.37 -4.56 7.89
C GLU A 149 -1.19 -4.14 6.67
N ILE A 150 -2.30 -4.83 6.45
CA ILE A 150 -3.31 -4.44 5.47
C ILE A 150 -4.66 -4.49 6.17
N THR A 151 -5.35 -3.36 6.17
CA THR A 151 -6.67 -3.22 6.75
C THR A 151 -7.63 -2.67 5.70
N ILE A 152 -8.84 -3.19 5.66
CA ILE A 152 -9.89 -2.73 4.77
C ILE A 152 -11.05 -2.14 5.58
N ARG A 153 -11.58 -1.01 5.12
CA ARG A 153 -12.84 -0.42 5.59
C ARG A 153 -13.81 -0.34 4.42
N LYS A 154 -14.97 -0.99 4.57
CA LYS A 154 -16.06 -0.87 3.61
C LYS A 154 -16.68 0.51 3.66
N ILE A 155 -17.00 1.08 2.50
CA ILE A 155 -17.84 2.28 2.47
C ILE A 155 -19.31 1.85 2.38
N ILE A 156 -20.09 2.26 3.38
CA ILE A 156 -21.52 1.99 3.45
C ILE A 156 -22.24 3.29 3.10
N THR A 157 -22.99 3.28 2.00
CA THR A 157 -23.78 4.44 1.55
C THR A 157 -25.25 4.05 1.41
N LYS A 158 -26.16 4.96 1.78
CA LYS A 158 -27.60 4.85 1.46
C LYS A 158 -27.94 5.28 0.03
N HIS A 159 -27.02 5.96 -0.65
CA HIS A 159 -27.20 6.52 -1.99
C HIS A 159 -26.37 5.74 -3.01
N GLU A 160 -26.91 5.48 -4.20
CA GLU A 160 -26.15 4.91 -5.31
C GLU A 160 -25.04 5.87 -5.74
N ILE A 161 -23.79 5.44 -5.63
CA ILE A 161 -22.63 6.20 -6.13
C ILE A 161 -22.48 5.88 -7.61
N HIS A 162 -23.09 6.71 -8.47
CA HIS A 162 -23.11 6.48 -9.91
C HIS A 162 -21.79 6.79 -10.63
N LYS A 163 -20.78 7.33 -9.94
CA LYS A 163 -19.48 7.63 -10.56
C LYS A 163 -18.67 6.36 -10.68
N THR A 164 -18.63 5.81 -11.89
CA THR A 164 -17.68 4.75 -12.23
C THR A 164 -16.28 5.32 -12.02
N LEU A 165 -15.53 4.78 -11.07
CA LEU A 165 -14.14 5.12 -10.81
C LEU A 165 -13.24 4.83 -12.03
N LYS A 166 -13.65 3.91 -12.91
CA LYS A 166 -12.91 3.39 -14.07
C LYS A 166 -12.29 4.48 -14.98
N PRO A 167 -13.01 5.49 -15.50
CA PRO A 167 -12.45 6.43 -16.49
C PRO A 167 -11.40 7.38 -15.89
N LEU A 168 -11.45 7.63 -14.59
CA LEU A 168 -10.55 8.56 -13.91
C LEU A 168 -9.13 8.01 -13.75
N PHE A 169 -8.97 6.68 -13.68
CA PHE A 169 -7.69 6.06 -13.30
C PHE A 169 -6.90 5.45 -14.46
N TYR A 170 -7.54 5.21 -15.61
CA TYR A 170 -6.85 4.77 -16.84
C TYR A 170 -6.36 5.93 -17.71
N ASN A 171 -6.61 7.18 -17.30
CA ASN A 171 -6.16 8.35 -18.02
C ASN A 171 -4.75 8.77 -17.54
N GLU A 172 -3.78 8.76 -18.45
CA GLU A 172 -2.38 9.13 -18.17
C GLU A 172 -2.24 10.58 -17.69
N ASP A 173 -3.11 11.49 -18.15
CA ASP A 173 -3.13 12.89 -17.70
C ASP A 173 -3.45 12.98 -16.20
N TYR A 174 -4.33 12.08 -15.72
CA TYR A 174 -4.67 11.99 -14.31
C TYR A 174 -3.50 11.42 -13.49
N LYS A 175 -2.78 10.40 -13.98
CA LYS A 175 -1.57 9.88 -13.30
C LYS A 175 -0.53 10.98 -13.08
N GLN A 176 -0.32 11.86 -14.06
CA GLN A 176 0.61 12.99 -13.94
C GLN A 176 0.12 14.06 -12.95
N LEU A 177 -1.18 14.37 -12.96
CA LEU A 177 -1.82 15.26 -11.98
C LEU A 177 -1.69 14.75 -10.55
N PHE A 178 -1.64 13.43 -10.37
CA PHE A 178 -1.60 12.76 -9.08
C PHE A 178 -0.18 12.50 -8.54
N ALA A 179 0.85 12.54 -9.38
CA ALA A 179 2.24 12.34 -8.95
C ALA A 179 2.75 13.44 -7.99
N ASN A 180 2.17 14.65 -8.07
CA ASN A 180 2.66 15.84 -7.36
C ASN A 180 1.76 16.32 -6.20
N LYS A 181 0.69 15.59 -5.88
CA LYS A 181 -0.26 15.94 -4.81
C LYS A 181 -0.41 14.79 -3.81
N PRO A 182 -0.79 15.07 -2.56
CA PRO A 182 -1.10 14.00 -1.61
C PRO A 182 -2.17 13.08 -2.21
N TYR A 183 -1.98 11.77 -2.11
CA TYR A 183 -2.86 10.80 -2.74
C TYR A 183 -4.28 10.78 -2.10
N ILE A 184 -4.37 11.12 -0.81
CA ILE A 184 -5.61 11.06 -0.01
C ILE A 184 -6.69 12.03 -0.50
N PRO A 185 -6.44 13.36 -0.63
CA PRO A 185 -7.45 14.31 -1.09
C PRO A 185 -7.90 13.99 -2.51
N ILE A 186 -7.01 13.46 -3.35
CA ILE A 186 -7.32 13.02 -4.71
C ILE A 186 -8.33 11.87 -4.70
N VAL A 187 -8.04 10.80 -3.95
CA VAL A 187 -8.91 9.63 -3.85
C VAL A 187 -10.29 10.07 -3.36
N LEU A 188 -10.33 10.84 -2.28
CA LEU A 188 -11.57 11.32 -1.70
C LEU A 188 -12.36 12.27 -2.63
N LYS A 189 -11.69 13.17 -3.36
CA LYS A 189 -12.34 14.03 -4.38
C LYS A 189 -12.94 13.20 -5.52
N SER A 190 -12.24 12.16 -5.93
CA SER A 190 -12.63 11.31 -7.08
C SER A 190 -13.82 10.40 -6.80
N THR A 191 -14.02 10.00 -5.53
CA THR A 191 -15.10 9.08 -5.15
C THR A 191 -16.49 9.71 -5.22
N GLY A 192 -16.59 11.04 -5.18
CA GLY A 192 -17.88 11.73 -5.07
C GLY A 192 -18.59 11.52 -3.72
N LEU A 193 -17.88 10.95 -2.74
CA LEU A 193 -18.39 10.69 -1.39
C LEU A 193 -18.21 11.87 -0.44
N ILE A 194 -17.42 12.86 -0.82
CA ILE A 194 -17.15 14.04 0.01
C ILE A 194 -18.18 15.12 -0.27
N ASP A 195 -18.73 15.67 0.81
CA ASP A 195 -19.62 16.82 0.74
C ASP A 195 -18.90 18.01 0.10
N GLN A 196 -19.56 18.68 -0.85
CA GLN A 196 -18.98 19.79 -1.62
C GLN A 196 -18.39 20.88 -0.72
N LYS A 197 -19.00 21.15 0.44
CA LYS A 197 -18.50 22.19 1.38
C LYS A 197 -17.11 21.90 1.95
N TYR A 198 -16.64 20.66 1.84
CA TYR A 198 -15.37 20.23 2.40
C TYR A 198 -14.30 19.92 1.35
N GLN A 199 -14.63 20.02 0.05
CA GLN A 199 -13.68 19.69 -1.02
C GLN A 199 -12.39 20.53 -0.97
N ASP A 200 -12.50 21.79 -0.56
CA ASP A 200 -11.35 22.70 -0.44
C ASP A 200 -10.48 22.42 0.80
N ASN A 201 -11.03 21.75 1.82
CA ASN A 201 -10.34 21.43 3.07
C ASN A 201 -9.71 20.04 3.08
N LEU A 202 -9.94 19.23 2.03
CA LEU A 202 -9.43 17.86 1.98
C LEU A 202 -7.90 17.78 2.02
N ASP A 203 -7.18 18.82 1.60
CA ASP A 203 -5.71 18.84 1.63
C ASP A 203 -5.15 18.82 3.07
N GLN A 204 -6.00 19.00 4.08
CA GLN A 204 -5.66 18.92 5.51
C GLN A 204 -5.99 17.54 6.12
N VAL A 205 -6.59 16.63 5.35
CA VAL A 205 -6.98 15.29 5.81
C VAL A 205 -5.79 14.33 5.73
N TYR A 206 -5.45 13.72 6.86
CA TYR A 206 -4.47 12.65 6.95
C TYR A 206 -5.11 11.27 6.78
N ILE A 207 -4.29 10.22 6.60
CA ILE A 207 -4.79 8.84 6.44
C ILE A 207 -5.51 8.41 7.71
N GLU A 208 -4.96 8.77 8.85
CA GLU A 208 -5.47 8.44 10.18
C GLU A 208 -6.86 9.02 10.43
N ASP A 209 -7.14 10.20 9.90
CA ASP A 209 -8.46 10.84 10.03
C ASP A 209 -9.55 10.02 9.35
N LEU A 210 -9.20 9.15 8.40
CA LEU A 210 -10.12 8.27 7.69
C LEU A 210 -10.41 6.96 8.42
N ASP A 211 -9.58 6.53 9.39
CA ASP A 211 -9.80 5.26 10.11
C ASP A 211 -10.71 5.44 11.33
N VAL A 212 -11.84 6.12 11.13
CA VAL A 212 -12.88 6.38 12.14
C VAL A 212 -14.23 5.86 11.66
N ASP A 213 -15.13 5.50 12.57
CA ASP A 213 -16.43 4.92 12.18
C ASP A 213 -17.31 5.90 11.39
N GLU A 214 -17.24 7.18 11.76
CA GLU A 214 -17.92 8.28 11.07
C GLU A 214 -16.90 9.34 10.67
N PHE A 215 -16.63 9.43 9.37
CA PHE A 215 -15.76 10.45 8.82
C PHE A 215 -16.59 11.71 8.50
N PRO A 216 -16.31 12.85 9.14
CA PRO A 216 -17.22 14.02 9.15
C PRO A 216 -17.35 14.71 7.80
N TYR A 217 -16.47 14.39 6.84
CA TYR A 217 -16.46 15.00 5.53
C TYR A 217 -17.27 14.24 4.47
N PHE A 218 -17.76 13.04 4.79
CA PHE A 218 -18.62 12.31 3.86
C PHE A 218 -20.00 12.98 3.71
N ILE A 219 -20.63 12.74 2.56
CA ILE A 219 -22.05 13.08 2.35
C ILE A 219 -22.93 12.34 3.37
N ASN A 220 -24.00 13.00 3.79
CA ASN A 220 -24.91 12.45 4.78
C ASN A 220 -25.44 11.06 4.37
N GLY A 221 -25.44 10.12 5.31
CA GLY A 221 -25.83 8.72 5.06
C GLY A 221 -24.71 7.85 4.48
N THR A 222 -23.45 8.31 4.52
CA THR A 222 -22.26 7.51 4.28
C THR A 222 -21.51 7.26 5.58
N SER A 223 -21.08 6.03 5.83
CA SER A 223 -20.27 5.65 6.97
C SER A 223 -19.22 4.60 6.58
N LEU A 224 -18.28 4.35 7.48
CA LEU A 224 -17.34 3.24 7.32
C LEU A 224 -17.84 2.02 8.09
N GLY A 225 -17.85 0.89 7.39
CA GLY A 225 -18.12 -0.41 7.98
C GLY A 225 -17.01 -0.85 8.95
N PRO A 226 -17.18 -2.03 9.56
CA PRO A 226 -16.21 -2.56 10.50
C PRO A 226 -14.83 -2.75 9.85
N LYS A 227 -13.81 -2.55 10.67
CA LYS A 227 -12.40 -2.74 10.29
C LYS A 227 -12.08 -4.22 10.09
N ILE A 228 -11.54 -4.56 8.92
CA ILE A 228 -11.14 -5.92 8.57
C ILE A 228 -9.62 -5.95 8.38
N ASN A 229 -8.91 -6.69 9.24
CA ASN A 229 -7.46 -6.89 9.09
C ASN A 229 -7.21 -8.09 8.17
N VAL A 230 -6.67 -7.81 6.98
CA VAL A 230 -6.37 -8.82 5.95
C VAL A 230 -4.96 -9.39 6.13
N ARG A 231 -4.00 -8.55 6.54
CA ARG A 231 -2.62 -8.94 6.84
C ARG A 231 -2.15 -8.24 8.11
N THR A 232 -1.34 -8.94 8.91
CA THR A 232 -0.66 -8.38 10.08
C THR A 232 0.72 -9.04 10.25
N LYS A 233 1.66 -8.38 10.94
CA LYS A 233 2.99 -8.93 11.24
C LYS A 233 2.93 -10.32 11.89
N ARG A 234 2.04 -10.50 12.87
CA ARG A 234 1.83 -11.79 13.56
C ARG A 234 1.43 -12.92 12.61
N ASN A 235 0.70 -12.59 11.55
CA ASN A 235 0.23 -13.56 10.57
C ASN A 235 1.35 -14.04 9.66
N LYS A 236 2.30 -13.16 9.38
CA LYS A 236 3.51 -13.48 8.63
C LYS A 236 4.48 -14.34 9.43
N ASP A 237 4.59 -14.08 10.74
CA ASP A 237 5.48 -14.84 11.64
C ASP A 237 4.98 -16.27 11.93
N LEU A 238 3.68 -16.54 11.77
CA LEU A 238 3.11 -17.89 11.91
C LEU A 238 3.50 -18.82 10.75
N ASP A 239 3.86 -18.27 9.59
CA ASP A 239 4.33 -19.03 8.41
C ASP A 239 5.84 -19.35 8.46
N ALA A 240 6.58 -18.80 9.43
CA ALA A 240 8.03 -18.97 9.58
C ALA A 240 8.44 -20.14 10.50
N LYS A 241 7.48 -21.01 10.88
CA LYS A 241 7.69 -22.20 11.72
C LYS A 241 7.17 -23.45 11.04
#